data_AF-A0A5C3NRV3-F1
#
_entry.id   AF-A0A5C3NRV3-F1
#
_cell.length_a   1.000
_cell.length_b   1.000
_cell.length_c   1.000
_cell.angle_alpha   90.00
_cell.angle_beta   90.00
_cell.angle_gamma   90.00
#
_symmetry.space_group_name_H-M   'P 1'
#
loop_
_entity.id
_entity.type
_entity.pdbx_description
1 polymer ?
#
loop_
_entity_poly.entity_id
_entity_poly.type
_entity_poly.pdbx_seq_one_letter_code
_entity_poly.pdbx_strand_id
1 'polypeptide(L)'
;TEPFFAGMKGDHPVVNTCIFLVLVLNLLYHVTLPACRLTIKILKQLLRIAWADELAHNGSGAEQLQSVLASIPADVSTSIKHLNIFPETNDYACCPSCFALYLP
;
A
#
# COMPACT_ATOMS: atom_id res chain seq x y z
N THR A 1 1.27 -19.91 -7.96
CA THR A 1 1.95 -18.60 -7.88
C THR A 1 1.08 -17.59 -8.58
N GLU A 2 0.09 -17.05 -7.86
CA GLU A 2 -0.73 -15.96 -8.39
C GLU A 2 0.13 -14.70 -8.50
N PRO A 3 -0.03 -13.89 -9.56
CA PRO A 3 0.81 -12.73 -9.74
C PRO A 3 0.50 -11.72 -8.65
N PHE A 4 1.53 -11.34 -7.89
CA PHE A 4 1.53 -10.33 -6.82
C PHE A 4 0.82 -9.02 -7.22
N PHE A 5 0.66 -8.75 -8.51
CA PHE A 5 0.05 -7.54 -9.08
C PHE A 5 -1.33 -7.78 -9.73
N ALA A 6 -1.96 -8.93 -9.54
CA ALA A 6 -3.22 -9.28 -10.21
C ALA A 6 -4.35 -8.27 -9.92
N GLY A 7 -4.37 -7.70 -8.71
CA GLY A 7 -5.34 -6.68 -8.29
C GLY A 7 -5.06 -5.25 -8.79
N MET A 8 -3.92 -5.01 -9.45
CA MET A 8 -3.52 -3.68 -9.95
C MET A 8 -3.79 -3.49 -11.46
N LYS A 9 -4.50 -4.43 -12.10
CA LYS A 9 -4.79 -4.38 -13.54
C LYS A 9 -5.87 -3.32 -13.83
N GLY A 10 -5.44 -2.14 -14.25
CA GLY A 10 -6.32 -1.05 -14.71
C GLY A 10 -6.01 0.32 -14.12
N ASP A 11 -5.13 0.39 -13.12
CA ASP A 11 -4.83 1.64 -12.41
C ASP A 11 -3.70 2.44 -13.08
N HIS A 12 -3.75 3.77 -12.93
CA HIS A 12 -2.71 4.68 -13.41
C HIS A 12 -1.33 4.26 -12.84
N PRO A 13 -0.24 4.32 -13.64
CA PRO A 13 1.08 3.83 -13.22
C PRO A 13 1.61 4.51 -11.94
N VAL A 14 1.21 5.77 -11.73
CA VAL A 14 1.49 6.56 -10.53
C VAL A 14 0.90 5.92 -9.27
N VAL A 15 -0.31 5.38 -9.36
CA VAL A 15 -1.04 4.75 -8.24
C VAL A 15 -0.29 3.51 -7.79
N ASN A 16 0.08 2.65 -8.75
CA ASN A 16 0.86 1.44 -8.51
C ASN A 16 2.22 1.77 -7.86
N THR A 17 2.88 2.83 -8.32
CA THR A 17 4.14 3.29 -7.74
C THR A 17 3.96 3.75 -6.29
N CYS A 18 2.89 4.50 -5.99
CA CYS A 18 2.58 4.92 -4.62
C CYS A 18 2.31 3.72 -3.70
N ILE A 19 1.52 2.76 -4.17
CA ILE A 19 1.19 1.55 -3.42
C ILE A 19 2.46 0.72 -3.15
N PHE A 20 3.29 0.51 -4.18
CA PHE A 20 4.53 -0.24 -4.07
C PHE A 20 5.51 0.39 -3.07
N LEU A 21 5.71 1.71 -3.14
CA LEU A 21 6.60 2.42 -2.23
C LEU A 21 6.17 2.24 -0.77
N VAL A 22 4.87 2.38 -0.51
CA VAL A 22 4.31 2.27 0.83
C VAL A 22 4.38 0.84 1.37
N LEU A 23 4.21 -0.16 0.51
CA LEU A 23 4.43 -1.57 0.87
C LEU A 23 5.89 -1.85 1.20
N VAL A 24 6.84 -1.34 0.41
CA VAL A 24 8.26 -1.46 0.70
C VAL A 24 8.60 -0.87 2.07
N LEU A 25 8.07 0.32 2.38
CA LEU A 25 8.26 0.95 3.69
C LEU A 25 7.69 0.09 4.83
N ASN A 26 6.50 -0.48 4.65
CA ASN A 26 5.87 -1.27 5.69
C ASN A 26 6.50 -2.67 5.87
N LEU A 27 6.81 -3.36 4.76
CA LEU A 27 7.27 -4.75 4.77
C LEU A 27 8.79 -4.89 4.95
N LEU A 28 9.60 -4.05 4.28
CA LEU A 28 11.06 -4.17 4.33
C LEU A 28 11.68 -3.31 5.44
N TYR A 29 11.07 -2.16 5.74
CA TYR A 29 11.59 -1.22 6.74
C TYR A 29 10.80 -1.22 8.05
N HIS A 30 9.79 -2.09 8.18
CA HIS A 30 8.93 -2.21 9.36
C HIS A 30 8.34 -0.86 9.82
N VAL A 31 8.10 0.06 8.89
CA VAL A 31 7.54 1.37 9.20
C VAL A 31 6.12 1.19 9.74
N THR A 32 5.84 1.85 10.86
CA THR A 32 4.54 1.75 11.53
C THR A 32 3.40 2.27 10.64
N LEU A 33 2.20 1.71 10.80
CA LEU A 33 1.02 2.13 10.03
C LEU A 33 0.76 3.65 10.07
N PRO A 34 0.91 4.36 11.21
CA PRO A 34 0.76 5.82 11.25
C PRO A 34 1.76 6.56 10.35
N ALA A 35 3.01 6.10 10.30
CA ALA A 35 4.04 6.70 9.46
C ALA A 35 3.78 6.40 7.98
N CYS A 36 3.34 5.19 7.62
CA CYS A 36 2.94 4.91 6.24
C CYS A 36 1.71 5.72 5.79
N ARG A 37 0.73 5.96 6.67
CA ARG A 37 -0.40 6.87 6.39
C ARG A 37 0.07 8.30 6.15
N LEU A 38 1.07 8.76 6.90
CA LEU A 38 1.70 10.05 6.66
C LEU A 38 2.37 10.07 5.27
N THR A 39 3.11 9.02 4.92
CA THR A 39 3.75 8.90 3.59
C THR A 39 2.72 8.96 2.46
N ILE A 40 1.59 8.24 2.57
CA ILE A 40 0.49 8.32 1.59
C ILE A 40 -0.04 9.75 1.46
N LYS A 41 -0.25 10.46 2.59
CA LYS A 41 -0.72 11.85 2.56
C LYS A 41 0.29 12.77 1.86
N ILE A 42 1.59 12.58 2.11
CA ILE A 42 2.66 13.34 1.46
C ILE A 42 2.67 13.05 -0.05
N LEU A 43 2.59 11.78 -0.46
CA LEU A 43 2.53 11.39 -1.87
C LEU A 43 1.32 12.01 -2.59
N LYS A 44 0.13 11.98 -1.98
CA LYS A 44 -1.07 12.64 -2.50
C LYS A 44 -0.88 14.15 -2.66
N GLN A 45 -0.18 14.79 -1.73
CA GLN A 45 0.08 16.21 -1.80
C GLN A 45 1.12 16.54 -2.89
N LEU A 46 2.17 15.73 -3.02
CA LEU A 46 3.16 15.87 -4.10
C LEU A 46 2.51 15.74 -5.48
N LEU A 47 1.55 14.81 -5.64
CA LEU A 47 0.78 14.67 -6.87
C LEU A 47 -0.06 15.89 -7.20
N ARG A 48 -0.69 16.51 -6.19
CA ARG A 48 -1.42 17.78 -6.38
C ARG A 48 -0.51 18.91 -6.82
N ILE A 49 0.71 18.98 -6.27
CA ILE A 49 1.69 20.00 -6.64
C ILE A 49 2.21 19.73 -8.05
N ALA A 50 2.50 18.48 -8.39
CA ALA A 50 3.01 18.10 -9.71
C ALA A 50 2.01 18.40 -10.85
N TRP A 51 0.71 18.31 -10.58
CA TRP A 51 -0.35 18.67 -11.53
C TRP A 51 -0.90 20.08 -11.37
N ALA A 52 -0.35 20.91 -10.47
CA ALA A 52 -0.85 22.26 -10.23
C ALA A 52 -0.86 23.12 -11.52
N ASP A 53 0.16 22.96 -12.36
CA ASP A 53 0.32 23.69 -13.62
C ASP A 53 -0.71 23.22 -14.67
N GLU A 54 -0.96 21.91 -14.72
CA GLU A 54 -1.92 21.31 -15.65
C GLU A 54 -3.37 21.68 -15.29
N LEU A 55 -3.68 21.76 -13.98
CA LEU A 55 -4.97 22.26 -13.50
C LEU A 55 -5.18 23.76 -13.77
N ALA A 56 -4.11 24.56 -13.73
CA ALA A 56 -4.20 26.00 -13.99
C ALA A 56 -4.55 26.31 -15.44
N HIS A 57 -4.16 25.43 -16.37
CA HIS A 57 -4.33 25.64 -17.81
C HIS A 57 -5.47 24.82 -18.44
N ASN A 58 -5.80 23.64 -17.90
CA ASN A 58 -6.86 22.76 -18.42
C ASN A 58 -7.74 22.22 -17.30
N GLY A 59 -9.02 22.62 -17.28
CA GLY A 59 -10.00 22.16 -16.28
C GLY A 59 -10.24 20.65 -16.25
N SER A 60 -9.94 19.92 -17.33
CA SER A 60 -10.04 18.45 -17.38
C SER A 60 -8.99 17.73 -16.53
N GLY A 61 -7.86 18.38 -16.22
CA GLY A 61 -6.80 17.81 -15.39
C GLY A 61 -7.25 17.62 -13.93
N ALA A 62 -8.22 18.40 -13.47
CA ALA A 62 -8.74 18.33 -12.11
C ALA A 62 -9.53 17.04 -11.84
N GLU A 63 -10.35 16.62 -12.80
CA GLU A 63 -11.14 15.38 -12.71
C GLU A 63 -10.25 14.14 -12.77
N GLN A 64 -9.25 14.13 -13.65
CA GLN A 64 -8.25 13.06 -13.70
C GLN A 64 -7.39 13.00 -12.42
N LEU A 65 -6.97 14.15 -11.87
CA LEU A 65 -6.26 14.18 -10.60
C LEU A 65 -7.12 13.61 -9.47
N GLN A 66 -8.41 13.96 -9.41
CA GLN A 66 -9.30 13.41 -8.40
C GLN A 66 -9.49 11.90 -8.54
N SER A 67 -9.66 11.38 -9.76
CA SER A 67 -9.81 9.94 -9.97
C SER A 67 -8.54 9.18 -9.55
N VAL A 68 -7.36 9.71 -9.87
CA VAL A 68 -6.07 9.14 -9.47
C VAL A 68 -5.89 9.22 -7.95
N LEU A 69 -6.17 10.35 -7.30
CA LEU A 69 -6.06 10.45 -5.84
C LEU A 69 -7.04 9.55 -5.08
N ALA A 70 -8.22 9.31 -5.66
CA ALA A 70 -9.23 8.42 -5.10
C ALA A 70 -8.82 6.95 -5.21
N SER A 71 -8.15 6.57 -6.30
CA SER A 71 -7.63 5.20 -6.49
C SER A 71 -6.47 4.85 -5.54
N ILE A 72 -5.74 5.84 -5.02
CA ILE A 72 -4.69 5.59 -4.01
C ILE A 72 -5.33 5.27 -2.65
N PRO A 73 -5.09 4.07 -2.09
CA PRO A 73 -5.68 3.65 -0.81
C PRO A 73 -5.28 4.58 0.34
N ALA A 74 -6.18 4.74 1.30
CA ALA A 74 -5.95 5.61 2.46
C ALA A 74 -5.02 4.97 3.52
N ASP A 75 -4.90 3.64 3.50
CA ASP A 75 -4.12 2.89 4.47
C ASP A 75 -3.38 1.71 3.81
N VAL A 76 -2.21 1.36 4.35
CA VAL A 76 -1.44 0.19 3.90
C VAL A 76 -2.17 -1.09 4.22
N SER A 77 -2.93 -1.11 5.30
CA SER A 77 -3.76 -2.26 5.69
C SER A 77 -4.73 -2.67 4.58
N THR A 78 -5.28 -1.70 3.83
CA THR A 78 -6.11 -1.97 2.66
C THR A 78 -5.31 -2.55 1.49
N SER A 79 -4.07 -2.08 1.26
CA SER A 79 -3.18 -2.63 0.23
C SER A 79 -2.71 -4.05 0.56
N ILE A 80 -2.36 -4.33 1.82
CA ILE A 80 -1.95 -5.67 2.29
C ILE A 80 -3.09 -6.67 2.14
N LYS A 81 -4.33 -6.27 2.47
CA LYS A 81 -5.54 -7.05 2.21
C LYS A 81 -5.74 -7.32 0.72
N HIS A 82 -5.59 -6.29 -0.11
CA HIS A 82 -5.74 -6.40 -1.56
C HIS A 82 -4.72 -7.34 -2.21
N LEU A 83 -3.53 -7.42 -1.62
CA LEU A 83 -2.41 -8.21 -2.13
C LEU A 83 -2.32 -9.59 -1.47
N ASN A 84 -3.23 -9.90 -0.54
CA ASN A 84 -3.24 -11.13 0.23
C ASN A 84 -1.89 -11.45 0.91
N ILE A 85 -1.18 -10.42 1.40
CA ILE A 85 0.14 -10.58 2.07
C ILE A 85 -0.08 -10.73 3.58
N PHE A 86 -1.15 -11.41 4.01
CA PHE A 86 -1.27 -11.74 5.43
C PHE A 86 -0.24 -12.82 5.75
N PRO A 87 0.62 -12.59 6.76
CA PRO A 87 1.48 -13.66 7.23
C PRO A 87 0.59 -14.77 7.80
N GLU A 88 0.66 -15.96 7.20
CA GLU A 88 0.08 -17.15 7.81
C GLU A 88 0.86 -17.47 9.07
N THR A 89 0.26 -17.21 10.23
CA THR A 89 0.82 -17.61 11.51
C THR A 89 0.41 -19.03 11.80
N ASN A 90 1.38 -19.94 11.86
CA ASN A 90 1.16 -21.27 12.41
C ASN A 90 1.30 -21.19 13.93
N ASP A 91 0.24 -21.52 14.65
CA ASP A 91 0.29 -21.68 16.10
C ASP A 91 1.11 -22.94 16.44
N TYR A 92 2.00 -22.82 17.42
CA TYR A 92 2.77 -23.94 17.93
C TYR A 92 2.63 -24.01 19.45
N ALA A 93 2.52 -25.22 20.00
CA ALA A 93 2.65 -25.48 21.42
C ALA A 93 4.12 -25.73 21.76
N CYS A 94 4.68 -24.95 22.68
CA CYS A 94 6.02 -25.19 23.22
C CYS A 94 5.94 -26.08 24.46
N CYS A 95 6.60 -27.24 24.43
CA CYS A 95 6.69 -28.09 25.63
C CYS A 95 7.74 -27.51 26.60
N PRO A 96 7.38 -27.17 27.85
CA PRO A 96 8.33 -26.58 28.81
C PRO A 96 9.42 -27.55 29.27
N SER A 97 9.24 -28.87 29.07
CA SER A 97 10.22 -29.87 29.49
C SER A 97 11.33 -30.12 28.48
N CYS A 98 11.03 -30.02 27.18
CA CYS A 98 11.99 -30.33 26.11
C CYS A 98 12.22 -29.17 25.14
N PHE A 99 11.49 -28.06 25.30
CA PHE A 99 11.53 -26.87 24.44
C PHE A 99 11.26 -27.15 22.96
N ALA A 100 10.66 -28.30 22.63
CA ALA A 100 10.23 -28.63 21.29
C ALA A 100 8.89 -27.93 20.97
N LEU A 101 8.75 -27.53 19.70
CA LEU A 101 7.53 -26.95 19.14
C LEU A 101 6.70 -28.06 18.48
N TYR A 102 5.42 -28.12 18.82
CA TYR A 102 4.45 -29.06 18.27
C TYR A 102 3.33 -28.30 17.58
N LEU A 103 2.78 -28.84 16.50
CA LEU A 103 1.49 -28.34 16.00
C LEU A 103 0.40 -28.66 17.04
N PRO A 104 -0.58 -27.75 17.25
CA PRO A 104 -1.69 -27.96 18.18
C PRO A 104 -2.57 -29.15 17.82
#